data_AF-A0A973P332-F1
#
_entry.id   AF-A0A973P332-F1
#
_cell.length_a   1.000
_cell.length_b   1.000
_cell.length_c   1.000
_cell.angle_alpha   90.00
_cell.angle_beta   90.00
_cell.angle_gamma   90.00
#
_symmetry.space_group_name_H-M   'P 1'
#
loop_
_entity.id
_entity.type
_entity.pdbx_description
1 polymer ?
#
loop_
_entity_poly.entity_id
_entity_poly.type
_entity_poly.pdbx_seq_one_letter_code
_entity_poly.pdbx_strand_id
1 'polypeptide(L)'
;MRRAKIVCTLGPSAGTLEQLTALVEAGMNVARLNLSHGSYEDHEERYRNVRQVAAESGQAIGVLVDLQGPKIRLGTFANGKEHLANGAEFTITTNDVAGDATICGTTYKGLPGDCKPGDRILVDDGKLTLEVVKVDATDVVTRVIEGGPISNSKGLNLPGVAVSVPALSEKDEMDLRWALGAPAEGYGNPGVL
;
A
#
# COMPACT_ATOMS: atom_id res chain seq x y z
N MET A 1 -16.79 1.96 -31.04
CA MET A 1 -16.01 1.02 -30.22
C MET A 1 -15.11 1.81 -29.28
N ARG A 2 -15.18 1.59 -27.96
CA ARG A 2 -14.32 2.30 -26.99
C ARG A 2 -12.88 1.79 -27.12
N ARG A 3 -11.92 2.70 -27.27
CA ARG A 3 -10.48 2.37 -27.37
C ARG A 3 -9.80 2.25 -26.00
N ALA A 4 -10.18 3.11 -25.06
CA ALA A 4 -9.69 3.06 -23.68
C ALA A 4 -10.24 1.82 -22.95
N LYS A 5 -9.38 1.18 -22.16
CA LYS A 5 -9.72 0.03 -21.32
C LYS A 5 -9.97 0.48 -19.88
N ILE A 6 -10.87 -0.20 -19.18
CA ILE A 6 -11.22 0.11 -17.79
C ILE A 6 -10.67 -0.98 -16.86
N VAL A 7 -9.94 -0.55 -15.84
CA VAL A 7 -9.48 -1.39 -14.73
C VAL A 7 -10.34 -1.09 -13.51
N CYS A 8 -10.95 -2.12 -12.91
CA CYS A 8 -11.71 -1.98 -11.67
C CYS A 8 -11.01 -2.74 -10.53
N THR A 9 -10.82 -2.08 -9.39
CA THR A 9 -10.25 -2.74 -8.20
C THR A 9 -11.35 -3.49 -7.47
N LEU A 10 -11.13 -4.79 -7.24
CA LEU A 10 -12.09 -5.64 -6.54
C LEU A 10 -11.89 -5.56 -5.03
N GLY A 11 -12.98 -5.71 -4.30
CA GLY A 11 -13.00 -5.63 -2.84
C GLY A 11 -14.36 -6.06 -2.28
N PRO A 12 -14.64 -5.80 -1.00
CA PRO A 12 -15.90 -6.20 -0.37
C PRO A 12 -17.16 -5.65 -1.06
N SER A 13 -17.05 -4.49 -1.69
CA SER A 13 -18.16 -3.84 -2.42
C SER A 13 -18.24 -4.23 -3.91
N ALA A 14 -17.30 -5.02 -4.40
CA ALA A 14 -17.18 -5.39 -5.81
C ALA A 14 -16.43 -6.72 -5.95
N GLY A 15 -17.09 -7.83 -5.61
CA GLY A 15 -16.47 -9.17 -5.64
C GLY A 15 -17.43 -10.34 -5.79
N THR A 16 -18.74 -10.12 -5.62
CA THR A 16 -19.75 -11.15 -5.87
C THR A 16 -20.00 -11.32 -7.37
N LEU A 17 -20.57 -12.47 -7.75
CA LEU A 17 -20.90 -12.76 -9.15
C LEU A 17 -21.81 -11.68 -9.76
N GLU A 18 -22.86 -11.28 -9.05
CA GLU A 18 -23.81 -10.24 -9.49
C GLU A 18 -23.11 -8.89 -9.74
N GLN A 19 -22.27 -8.45 -8.80
CA GLN A 19 -21.54 -7.19 -8.92
C GLN A 19 -20.55 -7.23 -10.08
N LEU A 20 -19.86 -8.36 -10.28
CA LEU A 20 -18.90 -8.54 -11.36
C LEU A 20 -19.58 -8.57 -12.72
N THR A 21 -20.74 -9.22 -12.85
CA THR A 21 -21.55 -9.18 -14.08
C THR A 21 -21.93 -7.75 -14.41
N ALA A 22 -22.46 -6.98 -13.46
CA ALA A 22 -22.81 -5.59 -13.66
C ALA A 22 -21.58 -4.73 -14.08
N LEU A 23 -20.41 -4.98 -13.49
CA LEU A 23 -19.17 -4.30 -13.87
C LEU A 23 -18.71 -4.65 -15.29
N VAL A 24 -18.80 -5.91 -15.69
CA VAL A 24 -18.45 -6.37 -17.05
C VAL A 24 -19.41 -5.78 -18.08
N GLU A 25 -20.71 -5.78 -17.80
CA GLU A 25 -21.73 -5.15 -18.65
C GLU A 25 -21.54 -3.64 -18.77
N ALA A 26 -21.15 -2.97 -17.67
CA ALA A 26 -20.76 -1.56 -17.68
C ALA A 26 -19.42 -1.29 -18.39
N GLY A 27 -18.69 -2.35 -18.76
CA GLY A 27 -17.51 -2.31 -19.61
C GLY A 27 -16.17 -2.43 -18.86
N MET A 28 -16.09 -3.10 -17.72
CA MET A 28 -14.81 -3.50 -17.14
C MET A 28 -14.00 -4.34 -18.14
N ASN A 29 -12.67 -4.14 -18.18
CA ASN A 29 -11.76 -4.95 -19.02
C ASN A 29 -10.68 -5.67 -18.23
N VAL A 30 -10.32 -5.16 -17.05
CA VAL A 30 -9.35 -5.77 -16.16
C VAL A 30 -9.87 -5.69 -14.72
N ALA A 31 -9.86 -6.83 -14.03
CA ALA A 31 -10.11 -6.91 -12.59
C ALA A 31 -8.77 -6.81 -11.86
N ARG A 32 -8.62 -5.81 -10.98
CA ARG A 32 -7.44 -5.62 -10.13
C ARG A 32 -7.68 -6.23 -8.75
N LEU A 33 -6.86 -7.22 -8.40
CA LEU A 33 -6.78 -7.83 -7.06
C LEU A 33 -5.65 -7.12 -6.29
N ASN A 34 -6.01 -6.32 -5.29
CA ASN A 34 -5.03 -5.58 -4.48
C ASN A 34 -4.64 -6.40 -3.24
N LEU A 35 -3.42 -6.94 -3.22
CA LEU A 35 -2.94 -7.82 -2.14
C LEU A 35 -2.46 -7.06 -0.89
N SER A 36 -2.62 -5.73 -0.85
CA SER A 36 -2.50 -4.95 0.39
C SER A 36 -3.61 -5.25 1.40
N HIS A 37 -4.72 -5.86 0.97
CA HIS A 37 -5.91 -6.14 1.76
C HIS A 37 -6.53 -7.48 1.38
N GLY A 38 -7.29 -8.10 2.28
CA GLY A 38 -7.97 -9.38 2.05
C GLY A 38 -7.05 -10.58 2.18
N SER A 39 -7.64 -11.75 2.42
CA SER A 39 -6.90 -13.02 2.47
C SER A 39 -6.74 -13.64 1.08
N TYR A 40 -5.89 -14.65 0.94
CA TYR A 40 -5.77 -15.39 -0.32
C TYR A 40 -7.09 -16.07 -0.71
N GLU A 41 -7.85 -16.56 0.26
CA GLU A 41 -9.18 -17.15 0.04
C GLU A 41 -10.16 -16.14 -0.57
N ASP A 42 -10.19 -14.90 -0.06
CA ASP A 42 -11.02 -13.83 -0.61
C ASP A 42 -10.65 -13.55 -2.07
N HIS A 43 -9.34 -13.51 -2.38
CA HIS A 43 -8.86 -13.23 -3.73
C HIS A 43 -9.09 -14.41 -4.68
N GLU A 44 -9.01 -15.64 -4.20
CA GLU A 44 -9.35 -16.85 -4.96
C GLU A 44 -10.82 -16.91 -5.32
N GLU A 45 -11.72 -16.55 -4.39
CA GLU A 45 -13.15 -16.45 -4.69
C GLU A 45 -13.43 -15.39 -5.75
N ARG A 46 -12.87 -14.18 -5.59
CA ARG A 46 -13.01 -13.11 -6.59
C ARG A 46 -12.47 -13.53 -7.95
N TYR A 47 -11.32 -14.20 -7.99
CA TYR A 47 -10.75 -14.71 -9.21
C TYR A 47 -11.68 -15.72 -9.91
N ARG A 48 -12.20 -16.69 -9.16
CA ARG A 48 -13.17 -17.68 -9.69
C ARG A 48 -14.39 -17.00 -10.27
N ASN A 49 -14.95 -16.02 -9.55
CA ASN A 49 -16.11 -15.26 -10.03
C ASN A 49 -15.78 -14.48 -11.31
N VAL A 50 -14.62 -13.82 -11.40
CA VAL A 50 -14.19 -13.11 -12.63
C VAL A 50 -14.07 -14.08 -13.81
N ARG A 51 -13.49 -15.27 -13.63
CA ARG A 51 -13.37 -16.27 -14.69
C ARG A 51 -14.73 -16.80 -15.12
N GLN A 52 -15.65 -17.03 -14.18
CA GLN A 52 -17.02 -17.43 -14.48
C GLN A 52 -17.75 -16.36 -15.31
N VAL A 53 -17.76 -15.09 -14.86
CA VAL A 53 -18.41 -14.00 -15.58
C VAL A 53 -17.79 -13.76 -16.96
N ALA A 54 -16.48 -13.90 -17.11
CA ALA A 54 -15.81 -13.79 -18.40
C ALA A 54 -16.26 -14.89 -19.37
N ALA A 55 -16.42 -16.12 -18.90
CA ALA A 55 -16.91 -17.24 -19.70
C ALA A 55 -18.38 -17.06 -20.11
N GLU A 56 -19.24 -16.64 -19.16
CA GLU A 56 -20.67 -16.42 -19.40
C GLU A 56 -20.95 -15.24 -20.34
N SER A 57 -20.20 -14.15 -20.21
CA SER A 57 -20.36 -12.94 -21.03
C SER A 57 -19.69 -13.03 -22.41
N GLY A 58 -18.77 -13.98 -22.60
CA GLY A 58 -17.92 -14.06 -23.80
C GLY A 58 -16.92 -12.89 -23.94
N GLN A 59 -16.74 -12.08 -22.91
CA GLN A 59 -15.82 -10.94 -22.93
C GLN A 59 -14.43 -11.33 -22.40
N ALA A 60 -13.38 -10.81 -23.04
CA ALA A 60 -12.01 -10.95 -22.54
C ALA A 60 -11.79 -10.02 -21.35
N ILE A 61 -11.67 -10.59 -20.15
CA ILE A 61 -11.38 -9.88 -18.90
C ILE A 61 -10.01 -10.29 -18.38
N GLY A 62 -9.09 -9.33 -18.30
CA GLY A 62 -7.78 -9.53 -17.69
C GLY A 62 -7.88 -9.57 -16.16
N VAL A 63 -6.94 -10.26 -15.51
CA VAL A 63 -6.75 -10.20 -14.06
C VAL A 63 -5.39 -9.56 -13.81
N LEU A 64 -5.36 -8.51 -12.99
CA LEU A 64 -4.15 -7.82 -12.56
C LEU A 64 -3.99 -8.06 -11.06
N VAL A 65 -2.93 -8.79 -10.70
CA VAL A 65 -2.51 -8.88 -9.30
C VAL A 65 -1.60 -7.71 -8.99
N ASP A 66 -1.99 -6.91 -8.01
CA ASP A 66 -1.25 -5.74 -7.56
C ASP A 66 -0.62 -6.03 -6.19
N LEU A 67 0.71 -6.13 -6.21
CA LEU A 67 1.53 -6.38 -5.02
C LEU A 67 1.53 -5.15 -4.11
N GLN A 68 1.76 -5.37 -2.82
CA GLN A 68 1.74 -4.27 -1.87
C GLN A 68 2.94 -3.33 -2.07
N GLY A 69 4.10 -3.91 -2.39
CA GLY A 69 5.38 -3.23 -2.44
C GLY A 69 5.92 -2.86 -1.05
N PRO A 70 7.17 -2.38 -0.98
CA PRO A 70 7.79 -1.91 0.26
C PRO A 70 7.12 -0.61 0.75
N LYS A 71 5.99 -0.74 1.45
CA LYS A 71 5.30 0.42 2.04
C LYS A 71 6.01 0.86 3.32
N ILE A 72 6.68 2.01 3.25
CA ILE A 72 7.19 2.70 4.43
C ILE A 72 6.00 3.28 5.19
N ARG A 73 5.94 3.00 6.49
CA ARG A 73 4.86 3.45 7.37
C ARG A 73 5.41 4.00 8.67
N LEU A 74 4.60 4.83 9.32
CA LEU A 74 4.76 5.15 10.73
C LEU A 74 4.40 3.95 11.60
N GLY A 75 4.91 3.97 12.84
CA GLY A 75 4.53 3.05 13.90
C GLY A 75 3.16 3.38 14.47
N THR A 76 3.02 3.15 15.77
CA THR A 76 1.80 3.43 16.52
C THR A 76 1.99 4.66 17.41
N PHE A 77 0.89 5.36 17.66
CA PHE A 77 0.80 6.44 18.63
C PHE A 77 0.17 5.90 19.92
N ALA A 78 0.59 6.43 21.07
CA ALA A 78 0.04 6.03 22.38
C ALA A 78 -1.48 6.22 22.44
N ASN A 79 -1.99 7.31 21.84
CA ASN A 79 -3.42 7.62 21.74
C ASN A 79 -4.07 7.12 20.44
N GLY A 80 -3.36 6.33 19.64
CA GLY A 80 -3.76 5.86 18.30
C GLY A 80 -3.75 6.94 17.20
N LYS A 81 -3.78 8.22 17.59
CA LYS A 81 -3.70 9.40 16.71
C LYS A 81 -3.18 10.60 17.47
N GLU A 82 -2.66 11.56 16.72
CA GLU A 82 -2.21 12.87 17.20
C GLU A 82 -2.55 13.96 16.18
N HIS A 83 -2.25 15.22 16.53
CA HIS A 83 -2.37 16.36 15.62
C HIS A 83 -1.06 17.14 15.59
N LEU A 84 -0.47 17.31 14.41
CA LEU A 84 0.76 18.07 14.24
C LEU A 84 0.42 19.49 13.75
N ALA A 85 0.91 20.50 14.46
CA ALA A 85 0.74 21.90 14.09
C ALA A 85 1.80 22.35 13.08
N ASN A 86 1.44 23.27 12.18
CA ASN A 86 2.40 23.88 11.25
C ASN A 86 3.57 24.52 12.02
N GLY A 87 4.79 24.30 11.54
CA GLY A 87 6.02 24.80 12.14
C GLY A 87 6.53 23.99 13.33
N ALA A 88 5.75 23.04 13.87
CA ALA A 88 6.21 22.18 14.94
C ALA A 88 7.36 21.28 14.48
N GLU A 89 8.19 20.85 15.44
CA GLU A 89 9.18 19.80 15.21
C GLU A 89 8.54 18.44 15.43
N PHE A 90 8.84 17.49 14.54
CA PHE A 90 8.38 16.11 14.66
C PHE A 90 9.49 15.16 14.20
N THR A 91 9.78 14.15 15.02
CA THR A 91 10.87 13.20 14.78
C THR A 91 10.32 11.85 14.32
N ILE A 92 10.84 11.33 13.21
CA ILE A 92 10.59 9.96 12.79
C ILE A 92 11.82 9.13 13.17
N THR A 93 11.64 8.12 14.03
CA THR A 93 12.75 7.32 14.58
C THR A 93 12.69 5.87 14.14
N THR A 94 13.85 5.22 14.05
CA THR A 94 13.97 3.77 13.87
C THR A 94 13.76 3.00 15.16
N ASN A 95 13.75 3.66 16.32
CA ASN A 95 13.49 3.04 17.61
C ASN A 95 12.02 2.63 17.77
N ASP A 96 11.76 1.61 18.60
CA ASP A 96 10.40 1.23 18.96
C ASP A 96 9.91 2.13 20.10
N VAL A 97 8.99 3.04 19.76
CA VAL A 97 8.43 4.03 20.69
C VAL A 97 6.93 4.15 20.44
N ALA A 98 6.15 4.26 21.51
CA ALA A 98 4.77 4.68 21.40
C ALA A 98 4.77 6.17 21.03
N GLY A 99 4.38 6.49 19.80
CA GLY A 99 4.46 7.84 19.28
C GLY A 99 3.53 8.83 19.96
N ASP A 100 3.89 10.11 19.88
CA ASP A 100 3.13 11.26 20.36
C ASP A 100 3.24 12.42 19.34
N ALA A 101 2.88 13.65 19.75
CA ALA A 101 2.93 14.82 18.86
C ALA A 101 4.36 15.29 18.51
N THR A 102 5.40 14.67 19.07
CA THR A 102 6.81 15.05 18.90
C THR A 102 7.66 13.95 18.27
N ILE A 103 7.29 12.68 18.45
CA ILE A 103 8.05 11.54 17.91
C ILE A 103 7.15 10.38 17.51
N CYS A 104 7.52 9.65 16.45
CA CYS A 104 6.91 8.35 16.14
C CYS A 104 7.91 7.41 15.47
N GLY A 105 7.80 6.12 15.74
CA GLY A 105 8.61 5.10 15.06
C GLY A 105 8.27 4.98 13.57
N THR A 106 9.15 4.32 12.80
CA THR A 106 8.87 3.87 11.43
C THR A 106 9.15 2.38 11.23
N THR A 107 8.43 1.77 10.30
CA THR A 107 8.70 0.41 9.81
C THR A 107 9.99 0.33 9.00
N TYR A 108 10.47 1.43 8.42
CA TYR A 108 11.66 1.44 7.57
C TYR A 108 12.91 1.87 8.34
N LYS A 109 13.74 0.89 8.71
CA LYS A 109 14.96 1.16 9.49
C LYS A 109 16.08 1.85 8.69
N GLY A 110 15.98 1.87 7.36
CA GLY A 110 16.91 2.60 6.49
C GLY A 110 16.62 4.10 6.36
N LEU A 111 15.52 4.61 6.96
CA LEU A 111 15.07 5.99 6.76
C LEU A 111 16.16 7.05 7.04
N PRO A 112 16.95 6.96 8.14
CA PRO A 112 18.01 7.94 8.39
C PRO A 112 19.17 7.86 7.38
N GLY A 113 19.38 6.72 6.71
CA GLY A 113 20.42 6.56 5.70
C GLY A 113 20.05 7.19 4.35
N ASP A 114 18.76 7.27 4.05
CA ASP A 114 18.27 7.76 2.77
C ASP A 114 17.92 9.25 2.79
N CYS A 115 17.50 9.77 3.94
CA CYS A 115 17.10 11.17 4.09
C CYS A 115 18.29 12.12 4.29
N LYS A 116 18.16 13.36 3.83
CA LYS A 116 19.06 14.48 4.12
C LYS A 116 18.27 15.76 4.41
N PRO A 117 18.88 16.74 5.11
CA PRO A 117 18.25 18.05 5.31
C PRO A 117 17.73 18.67 4.01
N GLY A 118 16.49 19.17 4.05
CA GLY A 118 15.77 19.74 2.91
C GLY A 118 14.86 18.75 2.17
N ASP A 119 14.98 17.44 2.40
CA ASP A 119 14.08 16.45 1.79
C ASP A 119 12.65 16.60 2.31
N ARG A 120 11.67 16.26 1.47
CA ARG A 120 10.25 16.23 1.82
C ARG A 120 9.84 14.81 2.21
N ILE A 121 9.08 14.69 3.29
CA ILE A 121 8.38 13.45 3.65
C ILE A 121 6.89 13.75 3.66
N LEU A 122 6.16 13.07 2.78
CA LEU A 122 4.71 13.15 2.67
C LEU A 122 4.09 12.04 3.52
N VAL A 123 3.09 12.39 4.32
CA VAL A 123 2.37 11.46 5.19
C VAL A 123 0.91 11.38 4.75
N ASP A 124 0.35 10.17 4.75
CA ASP A 124 -1.04 9.88 4.36
C ASP A 124 -1.40 10.44 2.98
N ASP A 125 -0.61 10.07 1.97
CA ASP A 125 -0.74 10.51 0.57
C ASP A 125 -0.63 12.04 0.39
N GLY A 126 0.18 12.69 1.24
CA GLY A 126 0.48 14.12 1.15
C GLY A 126 -0.54 15.02 1.85
N LYS A 127 -1.40 14.47 2.71
CA LYS A 127 -2.25 15.31 3.59
C LYS A 127 -1.46 16.06 4.65
N LEU A 128 -0.28 15.55 4.98
CA LEU A 128 0.65 16.17 5.91
C LEU A 128 2.04 16.13 5.28
N THR A 129 2.74 17.26 5.36
CA THR A 129 4.04 17.46 4.70
C THR A 129 5.08 17.84 5.74
N LEU A 130 6.16 17.07 5.79
CA LEU A 130 7.32 17.30 6.65
C LEU A 130 8.53 17.70 5.80
N GLU A 131 9.40 18.53 6.35
CA GLU A 131 10.71 18.85 5.79
C GLU A 131 11.80 18.40 6.74
N VAL A 132 12.75 17.60 6.25
CA VAL A 132 13.87 17.11 7.06
C VAL A 132 14.76 18.29 7.44
N VAL A 133 15.00 18.47 8.73
CA VAL A 133 15.88 19.50 9.29
C VAL A 133 17.25 18.91 9.62
N LYS A 134 17.25 17.71 10.22
CA LYS A 134 18.46 17.03 10.67
C LYS A 134 18.25 15.52 10.62
N VAL A 135 19.32 14.80 10.37
CA VAL A 135 19.34 13.34 10.43
C VAL A 135 20.47 12.88 11.34
N ASP A 136 20.13 12.02 12.28
CA ASP A 136 21.05 11.35 13.21
C ASP A 136 21.11 9.84 12.91
N ALA A 137 21.76 9.04 13.75
CA ALA A 137 21.93 7.61 13.51
C ALA A 137 20.59 6.83 13.45
N THR A 138 19.59 7.25 14.24
CA THR A 138 18.28 6.60 14.32
C THR A 138 17.12 7.53 13.97
N ASP A 139 17.35 8.84 13.94
CA ASP A 139 16.29 9.83 14.01
C ASP A 139 16.35 10.78 12.80
N VAL A 140 15.19 11.00 12.19
CA VAL A 140 14.98 12.02 11.17
C VAL A 140 14.13 13.12 11.80
N VAL A 141 14.78 14.21 12.17
CA VAL A 141 14.13 15.38 12.75
C VAL A 141 13.57 16.23 11.64
N THR A 142 12.28 16.54 11.71
CA THR A 142 11.56 17.26 10.67
C THR A 142 10.85 18.49 11.22
N ARG A 143 10.55 19.43 10.33
CA ARG A 143 9.61 20.52 10.59
C ARG A 143 8.32 20.25 9.83
N VAL A 144 7.19 20.44 10.52
CA VAL A 144 5.86 20.33 9.92
C VAL A 144 5.60 21.55 9.04
N ILE A 145 5.28 21.31 7.77
CA ILE A 145 5.07 22.35 6.77
C ILE A 145 3.57 22.53 6.55
N GLU A 146 2.91 21.40 6.32
CA GLU A 146 1.47 21.27 6.30
C GLU A 146 1.10 20.23 7.36
N GLY A 147 0.51 20.70 8.45
CA GLY A 147 0.11 19.92 9.60
C GLY A 147 -1.31 19.38 9.47
N GLY A 148 -1.72 18.59 10.46
CA GLY A 148 -3.00 17.91 10.42
C GLY A 148 -3.05 16.69 11.34
N PRO A 149 -4.16 15.93 11.29
CA PRO A 149 -4.28 14.69 12.03
C PRO A 149 -3.32 13.63 11.47
N ILE A 150 -2.68 12.90 12.38
CA ILE A 150 -1.79 11.78 12.09
C ILE A 150 -2.22 10.59 12.93
N SER A 151 -2.10 9.36 12.42
CA SER A 151 -2.55 8.17 13.13
C SER A 151 -1.66 6.97 12.86
N ASN A 152 -1.96 5.84 13.50
CA ASN A 152 -1.20 4.60 13.35
C ASN A 152 -1.01 4.20 11.88
N SER A 153 0.18 3.66 11.58
CA SER A 153 0.48 2.96 10.33
C SER A 153 0.27 3.79 9.04
N LYS A 154 0.25 5.12 9.15
CA LYS A 154 0.16 6.01 7.97
C LYS A 154 1.38 5.85 7.08
N GLY A 155 1.13 5.86 5.77
CA GLY A 155 2.17 5.70 4.76
C GLY A 155 3.07 6.93 4.69
N LEU A 156 4.37 6.70 4.49
CA LEU A 156 5.36 7.71 4.19
C LEU A 156 5.74 7.61 2.72
N ASN A 157 5.83 8.76 2.04
CA ASN A 157 6.33 8.87 0.69
C ASN A 157 7.45 9.93 0.65
N LEU A 158 8.58 9.58 0.03
CA LEU A 158 9.80 10.39 0.00
C LEU A 158 10.11 10.83 -1.44
N PRO A 159 9.43 11.86 -1.96
CA PRO A 159 9.65 12.31 -3.33
C PRO A 159 11.08 12.83 -3.52
N GLY A 160 11.77 12.29 -4.53
CA GLY A 160 13.14 12.70 -4.87
C GLY A 160 14.24 12.07 -3.99
N VAL A 161 13.88 11.23 -3.02
CA VAL A 161 14.82 10.46 -2.21
C VAL A 161 15.05 9.09 -2.84
N ALA A 162 16.31 8.69 -2.97
CA ALA A 162 16.66 7.36 -3.44
C ALA A 162 16.45 6.35 -2.30
N VAL A 163 15.22 5.81 -2.22
CA VAL A 163 14.87 4.91 -1.13
C VAL A 163 15.50 3.53 -1.33
N SER A 164 16.32 3.11 -0.37
CA SER A 164 17.09 1.86 -0.38
C SER A 164 16.24 0.70 0.17
N VAL A 165 15.03 0.50 -0.36
CA VAL A 165 14.19 -0.67 -0.05
C VAL A 165 14.28 -1.69 -1.20
N PRO A 166 14.34 -3.00 -0.91
CA PRO A 166 14.17 -4.03 -1.93
C PRO A 166 12.88 -3.80 -2.73
N ALA A 167 12.93 -4.03 -4.04
CA ALA A 167 11.77 -3.84 -4.91
C ALA A 167 10.57 -4.73 -4.54
N LEU A 168 10.84 -5.88 -3.91
CA LEU A 168 9.85 -6.81 -3.38
C LEU A 168 10.15 -7.08 -1.90
N SER A 169 9.13 -6.98 -1.05
CA SER A 169 9.19 -7.51 0.30
C SER A 169 9.03 -9.03 0.31
N GLU A 170 9.35 -9.70 1.42
CA GLU A 170 9.06 -11.13 1.59
C GLU A 170 7.58 -11.46 1.36
N LYS A 171 6.69 -10.58 1.82
CA LYS A 171 5.26 -10.68 1.55
C LYS A 171 4.96 -10.59 0.05
N ASP A 172 5.59 -9.65 -0.66
CA ASP A 172 5.38 -9.50 -2.11
C ASP A 172 5.87 -10.74 -2.88
N GLU A 173 6.96 -11.37 -2.43
CA GLU A 173 7.40 -12.64 -3.01
C GLU A 173 6.39 -13.78 -2.79
N MET A 174 5.84 -13.89 -1.58
CA MET A 174 4.79 -14.86 -1.27
C MET A 174 3.52 -14.62 -2.08
N ASP A 175 3.08 -13.36 -2.13
CA ASP A 175 1.95 -12.89 -2.93
C ASP A 175 2.13 -13.21 -4.42
N LEU A 176 3.33 -12.98 -4.96
CA LEU A 176 3.65 -13.28 -6.35
C LEU A 176 3.67 -14.80 -6.62
N ARG A 177 4.18 -15.61 -5.69
CA ARG A 177 4.15 -17.07 -5.81
C ARG A 177 2.73 -17.60 -5.82
N TRP A 178 1.90 -17.11 -4.90
CA TRP A 178 0.47 -17.40 -4.88
C TRP A 178 -0.17 -16.99 -6.21
N ALA A 179 0.15 -15.79 -6.70
CA ALA A 179 -0.41 -15.26 -7.94
C ALA A 179 -0.11 -16.17 -9.15
N LEU A 180 1.12 -16.69 -9.23
CA LEU A 180 1.59 -17.56 -10.30
C LEU A 180 1.17 -19.04 -10.12
N GLY A 181 0.52 -19.41 -9.02
CA GLY A 181 0.23 -20.81 -8.70
C GLY A 181 1.49 -21.64 -8.44
N ALA A 182 2.60 -21.00 -8.10
CA ALA A 182 3.84 -21.69 -7.78
C ALA A 182 3.71 -22.35 -6.39
N PRO A 183 4.15 -23.61 -6.21
CA PRO A 183 4.08 -24.27 -4.92
C PRO A 183 5.01 -23.55 -3.93
N ALA A 184 4.42 -22.69 -3.08
CA ALA A 184 4.96 -22.45 -1.76
C ALA A 184 4.58 -23.67 -0.90
N GLU A 185 5.49 -24.15 -0.05
CA GLU A 185 5.28 -25.34 0.79
C GLU A 185 3.87 -25.37 1.40
N GLY A 186 2.97 -26.19 0.83
CA GLY A 186 1.62 -26.43 1.35
C GLY A 186 0.43 -25.81 0.59
N TYR A 187 0.60 -24.93 -0.40
CA TYR A 187 -0.53 -24.32 -1.13
C TYR A 187 -0.56 -24.73 -2.60
N GLY A 188 -1.49 -25.61 -2.96
CA GLY A 188 -1.85 -25.93 -4.35
C GLY A 188 -3.02 -25.08 -4.81
N ASN A 189 -2.74 -23.93 -5.44
CA ASN A 189 -3.74 -23.15 -6.17
C ASN A 189 -3.40 -23.23 -7.68
N PRO A 190 -4.38 -23.38 -8.59
CA PRO A 190 -4.15 -23.36 -10.04
C PRO A 190 -3.47 -22.10 -10.60
N GLY A 191 -3.23 -21.07 -9.77
CA GLY A 191 -2.67 -19.78 -10.17
C GLY A 191 -3.76 -18.84 -10.65
N VAL A 192 -3.58 -17.54 -10.37
CA VAL A 192 -4.51 -16.48 -10.81
C VAL A 192 -3.99 -15.70 -12.03
N LEU A 193 -2.72 -15.89 -12.39
CA LEU A 193 -2.05 -15.31 -13.58
C LEU A 193 -1.88 -16.33 -14.70
#